data_AF-A0A8J6MRZ7-F1
#
_entry.id   AF-A0A8J6MRZ7-F1
#
_cell.length_a   1.000
_cell.length_b   1.000
_cell.length_c   1.000
_cell.angle_alpha   90.00
_cell.angle_beta   90.00
_cell.angle_gamma   90.00
#
_symmetry.space_group_name_H-M   'P 1'
#
loop_
_entity.id
_entity.type
_entity.pdbx_description
1 polymer ?
#
loop_
_entity_poly.entity_id
_entity_poly.type
_entity_poly.pdbx_seq_one_letter_code
_entity_poly.pdbx_strand_id
1 'polypeptide(L)'
;MRNNKRGVTLVEALAVLVITGIVLGGILFLMNQTNNSVTQLTNRENAMRDSRTILNHIANSVRRENASATQSGTEKLILSYGDAGANGTMTYTFDSANHRLSFTQISGTGTVTNVLSEKVSDVFIGINGDRIAVTITMLVNNKEIPTSTVVYLPSL
;
A
#
# COMPACT_ATOMS: atom_id res chain seq x y z
N MET A 1 7.99 13.80 70.59
CA MET A 1 8.36 13.60 69.17
C MET A 1 9.34 12.44 69.09
N ARG A 2 8.86 11.24 68.75
CA ARG A 2 9.68 10.01 68.74
C ARG A 2 10.04 9.72 67.28
N ASN A 3 11.22 10.18 66.86
CA ASN A 3 11.72 9.99 65.51
C ASN A 3 12.09 8.52 65.31
N ASN A 4 11.19 7.77 64.69
CA ASN A 4 11.34 6.37 64.35
C ASN A 4 12.36 6.22 63.21
N LYS A 5 13.64 6.16 63.54
CA LYS A 5 14.72 5.81 62.58
C LYS A 5 14.86 4.29 62.51
N ARG A 6 13.93 3.61 61.82
CA ARG A 6 14.19 2.25 61.34
C ARG A 6 15.04 2.39 60.07
N GLY A 7 16.33 2.04 60.17
CA GLY A 7 17.21 2.01 59.02
C GLY A 7 16.72 0.97 58.01
N VAL A 8 16.67 1.36 56.74
CA VAL A 8 16.39 0.44 55.63
C VAL A 8 17.40 -0.70 55.72
N THR A 9 16.92 -1.94 55.81
CA THR A 9 17.82 -3.09 55.86
C THR A 9 18.41 -3.32 54.47
N LEU A 10 19.66 -3.79 54.39
CA LEU A 10 20.32 -4.07 53.10
C LEU A 10 19.47 -4.98 52.19
N VAL A 11 18.77 -5.94 52.81
CA VAL A 11 17.85 -6.87 52.15
C VAL A 11 16.67 -6.15 51.52
N GLU A 12 16.10 -5.15 52.21
CA GLU A 12 14.98 -4.36 51.72
C GLU A 12 15.38 -3.47 50.53
N ALA A 13 16.57 -2.85 50.59
CA ALA A 13 17.11 -2.08 49.46
C ALA A 13 17.40 -2.97 48.23
N LEU A 14 17.90 -4.18 48.45
CA LEU A 14 18.21 -5.13 47.38
C LEU A 14 16.92 -5.70 46.76
N ALA A 15 15.89 -5.97 47.57
CA ALA A 15 14.58 -6.37 47.09
C ALA A 15 13.94 -5.29 46.20
N VAL A 16 14.02 -4.02 46.59
CA VAL A 16 13.49 -2.90 45.78
C VAL A 16 14.23 -2.80 44.44
N LEU A 17 15.56 -2.98 44.42
CA LEU A 17 16.33 -2.97 43.17
C LEU A 17 15.94 -4.11 42.23
N VAL A 18 15.78 -5.34 42.74
CA VAL A 18 15.37 -6.49 41.93
C VAL A 18 13.97 -6.28 41.35
N ILE A 19 13.02 -5.83 42.16
CA ILE A 19 11.65 -5.55 41.70
C ILE A 19 11.66 -4.46 40.63
N THR A 20 12.43 -3.39 40.85
CA THR A 20 12.55 -2.28 39.89
C THR A 20 13.15 -2.76 38.57
N GLY A 21 14.17 -3.63 38.62
CA GLY A 21 14.77 -4.23 37.43
C GLY A 21 13.79 -5.10 36.64
N ILE A 22 12.99 -5.93 37.30
CA ILE A 22 11.95 -6.75 36.65
C ILE A 22 10.89 -5.87 35.99
N VAL A 23 10.41 -4.84 36.70
CA VAL A 23 9.38 -3.92 36.18
C VAL A 23 9.90 -3.16 34.97
N LEU A 24 11.10 -2.58 35.04
CA LEU A 24 11.72 -1.87 33.91
C LEU A 24 11.99 -2.80 32.74
N GLY A 25 12.48 -4.02 32.99
CA GLY A 25 12.68 -5.04 31.96
C GLY A 25 11.37 -5.40 31.25
N GLY A 26 10.28 -5.58 32.00
CA GLY A 26 8.95 -5.83 31.46
C GLY A 26 8.44 -4.68 30.59
N ILE A 27 8.61 -3.43 31.03
CA ILE A 27 8.21 -2.24 30.27
C ILE A 27 9.01 -2.14 28.96
N LEU A 28 10.33 -2.31 29.00
CA LEU A 28 11.18 -2.25 27.81
C LEU A 28 10.82 -3.34 26.79
N PHE A 29 10.51 -4.55 27.27
CA PHE A 29 10.04 -5.63 26.42
C PHE A 29 8.72 -5.26 25.71
N LEU A 30 7.73 -4.77 26.46
CA LEU A 30 6.44 -4.35 25.91
C LEU A 30 6.58 -3.18 24.93
N MET A 31 7.46 -2.22 25.22
CA MET A 31 7.73 -1.08 24.32
C MET A 31 8.32 -1.56 22.99
N ASN A 32 9.30 -2.47 23.02
CA ASN A 32 9.90 -3.00 21.80
C ASN A 32 8.87 -3.81 20.98
N GLN A 33 8.07 -4.65 21.65
CA GLN A 33 6.99 -5.39 21.01
C GLN A 33 5.94 -4.46 20.37
N THR A 34 5.58 -3.38 21.08
CA THR A 34 4.61 -2.37 20.60
C THR A 34 5.16 -1.63 19.39
N ASN A 35 6.41 -1.17 19.43
CA ASN A 35 7.03 -0.45 18.32
C ASN A 35 7.05 -1.29 17.03
N ASN A 36 7.48 -2.56 17.13
CA ASN A 36 7.47 -3.47 15.98
C ASN A 36 6.05 -3.69 15.43
N SER A 37 5.06 -3.81 16.32
CA SER A 37 3.65 -3.98 15.92
C SER A 37 3.10 -2.74 15.22
N VAL A 38 3.39 -1.54 15.74
CA VAL A 38 2.97 -0.26 15.14
C VAL A 38 3.60 -0.09 13.76
N THR A 39 4.89 -0.35 13.58
CA THR A 39 5.54 -0.28 12.28
C THR A 39 4.92 -1.24 11.28
N GLN A 40 4.60 -2.47 11.69
CA GLN A 40 3.95 -3.45 10.82
C GLN A 40 2.55 -3.01 10.38
N LEU A 41 1.76 -2.46 11.32
CA LEU A 41 0.43 -1.93 11.02
C LEU A 41 0.49 -0.73 10.07
N THR A 42 1.36 0.24 10.34
CA THR A 42 1.54 1.41 9.48
C THR A 42 1.96 1.02 8.07
N ASN A 43 2.90 0.08 7.91
CA ASN A 43 3.31 -0.41 6.59
C ASN A 43 2.16 -1.07 5.83
N ARG A 44 1.34 -1.85 6.53
CA ARG A 44 0.16 -2.50 5.96
C ARG A 44 -0.89 -1.49 5.53
N GLU A 45 -1.19 -0.51 6.36
CA GLU A 45 -2.16 0.54 6.05
C GLU A 45 -1.72 1.39 4.86
N ASN A 46 -0.44 1.76 4.81
CA ASN A 46 0.12 2.48 3.67
C ASN A 46 -0.02 1.68 2.37
N ALA A 47 0.33 0.39 2.38
CA ALA A 47 0.18 -0.45 1.20
C ALA A 47 -1.28 -0.62 0.76
N MET A 48 -2.21 -0.75 1.70
CA MET A 48 -3.65 -0.79 1.39
C MET A 48 -4.18 0.54 0.86
N ARG A 49 -3.63 1.67 1.33
CA ARG A 49 -3.95 3.00 0.82
C ARG A 49 -3.43 3.20 -0.60
N ASP A 50 -2.20 2.77 -0.85
CA ASP A 50 -1.57 2.83 -2.16
C ASP A 50 -2.34 1.96 -3.15
N SER A 51 -2.67 0.71 -2.79
CA SER A 51 -3.45 -0.19 -3.66
C SER A 51 -4.80 0.40 -4.03
N ARG A 52 -5.54 0.96 -3.07
CA ARG A 52 -6.81 1.65 -3.31
C ARG A 52 -6.65 2.87 -4.20
N THR A 53 -5.60 3.66 -4.01
CA THR A 53 -5.31 4.83 -4.84
C THR A 53 -5.08 4.43 -6.29
N ILE A 54 -4.28 3.39 -6.53
CA ILE A 54 -4.03 2.87 -7.89
C ILE A 54 -5.34 2.37 -8.51
N LEU A 55 -6.09 1.51 -7.79
CA LEU A 55 -7.33 0.95 -8.32
C LEU A 55 -8.36 2.03 -8.64
N ASN A 56 -8.49 3.05 -7.79
CA ASN A 56 -9.36 4.19 -8.05
C ASN A 56 -8.90 5.00 -9.27
N HIS A 57 -7.59 5.19 -9.42
CA HIS A 57 -7.03 5.90 -10.57
C HIS A 57 -7.32 5.16 -11.89
N ILE A 58 -7.14 3.83 -11.90
CA ILE A 58 -7.49 2.99 -13.05
C ILE A 58 -9.01 3.03 -13.29
N ALA A 59 -9.82 2.83 -12.26
CA ALA A 59 -11.27 2.80 -12.39
C ALA A 59 -11.85 4.12 -12.91
N ASN A 60 -11.35 5.25 -12.44
CA ASN A 60 -11.76 6.56 -12.92
C ASN A 60 -11.35 6.77 -14.38
N SER A 61 -10.19 6.25 -14.79
CA SER A 61 -9.73 6.34 -16.17
C SER A 61 -10.56 5.47 -17.10
N VAL A 62 -10.89 4.24 -16.69
CA VAL A 62 -11.77 3.32 -17.43
C VAL A 62 -13.18 3.90 -17.61
N ARG A 63 -13.69 4.62 -16.61
CA ARG A 63 -15.04 5.21 -16.63
C ARG A 63 -15.15 6.51 -17.44
N ARG A 64 -14.05 7.04 -17.98
CA ARG A 64 -14.15 8.19 -18.89
C ARG A 64 -14.95 7.79 -20.13
N GLU A 65 -15.78 8.72 -20.60
CA GLU A 65 -16.60 8.50 -21.79
C GLU A 65 -15.76 8.07 -23.00
N ASN A 66 -16.32 7.19 -23.83
CA ASN A 66 -15.69 6.66 -25.04
C ASN A 66 -14.35 5.96 -24.81
N ALA A 67 -14.11 5.44 -23.60
CA ALA A 67 -12.96 4.60 -23.32
C ALA A 67 -13.11 3.24 -24.01
N SER A 68 -12.03 2.79 -24.64
CA SER A 68 -11.84 1.42 -25.10
C SER A 68 -10.59 0.87 -24.41
N ALA A 69 -10.63 -0.41 -24.04
CA ALA A 69 -9.54 -1.03 -23.31
C ALA A 69 -8.93 -2.18 -24.11
N THR A 70 -7.60 -2.24 -24.11
CA THR A 70 -6.83 -3.38 -24.60
C THR A 70 -5.77 -3.74 -23.56
N GLN A 71 -5.31 -4.98 -23.56
CA GLN A 71 -4.26 -5.44 -22.66
C GLN A 71 -3.14 -6.10 -23.44
N SER A 72 -1.93 -6.04 -22.91
CA SER A 72 -0.78 -6.80 -23.39
C SER A 72 -0.28 -7.66 -22.24
N GLY A 73 -0.55 -8.97 -22.34
CA GLY A 73 -0.36 -9.87 -21.20
C GLY A 73 -1.27 -9.50 -20.02
N THR A 74 -0.80 -9.76 -18.81
CA THR A 74 -1.49 -9.47 -17.54
C THR A 74 -0.99 -8.20 -16.86
N GLU A 75 0.11 -7.62 -17.33
CA GLU A 75 0.85 -6.55 -16.65
C GLU A 75 0.65 -5.17 -17.26
N LYS A 76 -0.02 -5.09 -18.42
CA LYS A 76 -0.19 -3.85 -19.17
C LYS A 76 -1.65 -3.64 -19.61
N LEU A 77 -2.21 -2.50 -19.21
CA LEU A 77 -3.53 -2.03 -19.60
C LEU A 77 -3.39 -0.77 -20.44
N ILE A 78 -4.02 -0.73 -21.60
CA ILE A 78 -4.03 0.42 -22.51
C ILE A 78 -5.47 0.87 -22.67
N LEU A 79 -5.76 2.10 -22.28
CA LEU A 79 -7.04 2.76 -22.46
C LEU A 79 -6.92 3.81 -23.57
N SER A 80 -7.78 3.73 -24.57
CA SER A 80 -7.86 4.71 -25.66
C SER A 80 -9.22 5.40 -25.61
N TYR A 81 -9.24 6.73 -25.74
CA TYR A 81 -10.48 7.50 -25.71
C TYR A 81 -10.79 8.03 -27.12
N GLY A 82 -12.05 7.92 -27.54
CA GLY A 82 -12.46 8.11 -28.94
C GLY A 82 -12.35 9.53 -29.52
N ASP A 83 -12.19 10.57 -28.71
CA ASP A 83 -12.10 11.95 -29.22
C ASP A 83 -10.67 12.28 -29.70
N ALA A 84 -10.48 12.09 -31.01
CA ALA A 84 -9.24 12.20 -31.78
C ALA A 84 -8.55 13.59 -31.82
N GLY A 85 -8.75 14.44 -30.82
CA GLY A 85 -8.07 15.74 -30.72
C GLY A 85 -7.66 16.17 -29.32
N ALA A 86 -8.28 15.60 -28.26
CA ALA A 86 -8.06 16.04 -26.87
C ALA A 86 -7.76 14.89 -25.90
N ASN A 87 -8.28 13.69 -26.16
CA ASN A 87 -8.20 12.57 -25.23
C ASN A 87 -7.29 11.47 -25.81
N GLY A 88 -6.00 11.52 -25.48
CA GLY A 88 -5.06 10.50 -25.95
C GLY A 88 -4.96 9.28 -25.01
N THR A 89 -4.08 8.34 -25.33
CA THR A 89 -3.97 7.03 -24.67
C THR A 89 -3.50 7.12 -23.22
N MET A 90 -4.08 6.30 -22.34
CA MET A 90 -3.59 6.05 -20.98
C MET A 90 -3.06 4.63 -20.90
N THR A 91 -1.77 4.47 -20.65
CA THR A 91 -1.11 3.16 -20.55
C THR A 91 -0.64 2.92 -19.13
N TYR A 92 -1.13 1.87 -18.49
CA TYR A 92 -0.61 1.36 -17.23
C TYR A 92 0.36 0.21 -17.51
N THR A 93 1.53 0.25 -16.89
CA THR A 93 2.55 -0.78 -17.06
C THR A 93 3.11 -1.16 -15.70
N PHE A 94 3.07 -2.44 -15.39
CA PHE A 94 3.80 -3.03 -14.29
C PHE A 94 5.19 -3.45 -14.74
N ASP A 95 6.19 -3.05 -13.98
CA ASP A 95 7.60 -3.40 -14.13
C ASP A 95 7.97 -4.29 -12.93
N SER A 96 8.00 -5.59 -13.17
CA SER A 96 8.25 -6.61 -12.16
C SER A 96 9.68 -6.57 -11.61
N ALA A 97 10.65 -6.11 -12.40
CA ALA A 97 12.05 -6.00 -11.95
C ALA A 97 12.22 -4.88 -10.91
N ASN A 98 11.46 -3.80 -11.05
CA ASN A 98 11.51 -2.66 -10.14
C ASN A 98 10.32 -2.59 -9.17
N HIS A 99 9.44 -3.61 -9.16
CA HIS A 99 8.21 -3.64 -8.36
C HIS A 99 7.34 -2.38 -8.52
N ARG A 100 7.30 -1.86 -9.74
CA ARG A 100 6.81 -0.52 -10.03
C ARG A 100 5.62 -0.55 -10.95
N LEU A 101 4.55 0.12 -10.54
CA LEU A 101 3.39 0.38 -11.38
C LEU A 101 3.37 1.86 -11.76
N SER A 102 3.43 2.14 -13.06
CA SER A 102 3.40 3.49 -13.62
C SER A 102 2.29 3.65 -14.63
N PHE A 103 1.91 4.90 -14.88
CA PHE A 103 1.07 5.26 -16.01
C PHE A 103 1.78 6.24 -16.94
N THR A 104 1.48 6.12 -18.22
CA THR A 104 1.84 7.08 -19.25
C THR A 104 0.55 7.55 -19.92
N GLN A 105 0.26 8.84 -19.77
CA GLN A 105 -0.81 9.54 -20.47
C GLN A 105 -0.22 10.26 -21.66
N ILE A 106 -0.68 9.93 -22.86
CA ILE A 106 -0.44 10.69 -24.07
C ILE A 106 -1.70 11.51 -24.32
N SER A 107 -1.59 12.80 -24.61
CA SER A 107 -2.70 13.66 -25.01
C SER A 107 -2.21 14.71 -26.03
N GLY A 108 -3.13 15.46 -26.63
CA GLY A 108 -2.76 16.55 -27.56
C GLY A 108 -1.85 17.61 -26.94
N THR A 109 -1.82 17.69 -25.60
CA THR A 109 -0.96 18.59 -24.80
C THR A 109 0.43 18.03 -24.48
N GLY A 110 0.71 16.77 -24.81
CA GLY A 110 2.01 16.13 -24.55
C GLY A 110 1.90 14.75 -23.89
N THR A 111 3.03 14.26 -23.38
CA THR A 111 3.11 12.97 -22.68
C THR A 111 3.46 13.19 -21.22
N VAL A 112 2.67 12.65 -20.31
CA VAL A 112 2.91 12.66 -18.86
C VAL A 112 3.15 11.22 -18.42
N THR A 113 4.25 10.97 -17.73
CA THR A 113 4.54 9.68 -17.09
C THR A 113 4.72 9.87 -15.60
N ASN A 114 4.03 9.05 -14.81
CA ASN A 114 4.18 9.08 -13.36
C ASN A 114 4.13 7.68 -12.76
N VAL A 115 4.79 7.52 -11.62
CA VAL A 115 4.83 6.29 -10.84
C VAL A 115 3.70 6.31 -9.82
N LEU A 116 2.83 5.31 -9.86
CA LEU A 116 1.74 5.18 -8.88
C LEU A 116 2.23 4.52 -7.60
N SER A 117 3.11 3.52 -7.71
CA SER A 117 3.75 2.87 -6.55
C SER A 117 4.99 2.08 -6.98
N GLU A 118 5.95 1.97 -6.06
CA GLU A 118 7.19 1.18 -6.17
C GLU A 118 7.17 -0.02 -5.20
N LYS A 119 6.00 -0.40 -4.70
CA LYS A 119 5.81 -1.47 -3.70
C LYS A 119 4.89 -2.58 -4.20
N VAL A 120 4.71 -2.67 -5.52
CA VAL A 120 3.79 -3.62 -6.13
C VAL A 120 4.56 -4.91 -6.39
N SER A 121 4.09 -6.00 -5.79
CA SER A 121 4.66 -7.33 -5.97
C SER A 121 4.24 -7.95 -7.30
N ASP A 122 2.96 -7.80 -7.64
CA ASP A 122 2.37 -8.39 -8.83
C ASP A 122 1.12 -7.61 -9.27
N VAL A 123 0.81 -7.66 -10.56
CA VAL A 123 -0.38 -7.08 -11.17
C VAL A 123 -1.00 -8.08 -12.14
N PHE A 124 -2.30 -8.31 -11.96
CA PHE A 124 -3.11 -9.07 -12.89
C PHE A 124 -4.21 -8.19 -13.46
N ILE A 125 -4.18 -8.00 -14.78
CA ILE A 125 -5.21 -7.34 -15.56
C ILE A 125 -5.87 -8.39 -16.45
N GLY A 126 -7.20 -8.46 -16.38
CA GLY A 126 -8.02 -9.31 -17.22
C GLY A 126 -9.18 -8.54 -17.82
N ILE A 127 -9.21 -8.45 -19.15
CA ILE A 127 -10.33 -7.87 -19.92
C ILE A 127 -11.20 -9.00 -20.47
N ASN A 128 -12.51 -8.91 -20.26
CA ASN A 128 -13.51 -9.81 -20.83
C ASN A 128 -14.72 -9.00 -21.32
N GLY A 129 -14.76 -8.71 -22.62
CA GLY A 129 -15.71 -7.76 -23.20
C GLY A 129 -15.56 -6.39 -22.55
N ASP A 130 -16.66 -5.84 -22.04
CA ASP A 130 -16.67 -4.54 -21.36
C ASP A 130 -16.21 -4.59 -19.91
N ARG A 131 -15.89 -5.77 -19.38
CA ARG A 131 -15.46 -5.97 -17.98
C ARG A 131 -13.94 -6.01 -17.87
N ILE A 132 -13.38 -5.11 -17.08
CA ILE A 132 -11.96 -5.06 -16.73
C ILE A 132 -11.80 -5.45 -15.27
N ALA A 133 -11.15 -6.57 -15.00
CA ALA A 133 -10.73 -6.99 -13.67
C ALA A 133 -9.27 -6.63 -13.45
N VAL A 134 -8.97 -5.92 -12.36
CA VAL A 134 -7.61 -5.55 -11.98
C VAL A 134 -7.34 -6.03 -10.57
N THR A 135 -6.29 -6.81 -10.39
CA THR A 135 -5.80 -7.26 -9.09
C THR A 135 -4.37 -6.78 -8.92
N ILE A 136 -4.10 -6.16 -7.77
CA ILE A 136 -2.79 -5.65 -7.39
C ILE A 136 -2.39 -6.35 -6.11
N THR A 137 -1.21 -6.95 -6.10
CA THR A 137 -0.64 -7.59 -4.92
C THR A 137 0.48 -6.72 -4.39
N MET A 138 0.33 -6.23 -3.16
CA MET A 138 1.38 -5.47 -2.47
C MET A 138 2.19 -6.40 -1.58
N LEU A 139 3.51 -6.24 -1.53
CA LEU A 139 4.37 -6.97 -0.60
C LEU A 139 4.63 -6.12 0.66
N VAL A 140 4.17 -6.59 1.81
CA VAL A 140 4.34 -5.89 3.09
C VAL A 140 4.85 -6.87 4.13
N ASN A 141 6.04 -6.60 4.68
CA ASN A 141 6.67 -7.43 5.71
C ASN A 141 6.71 -8.92 5.29
N ASN A 142 7.09 -9.20 4.04
CA ASN A 142 7.12 -10.53 3.45
C ASN A 142 5.76 -11.24 3.34
N LYS A 143 4.66 -10.48 3.41
CA LYS A 143 3.29 -10.96 3.22
C LYS A 143 2.64 -10.26 2.03
N GLU A 144 2.05 -11.05 1.16
CA GLU A 144 1.29 -10.55 0.02
C GLU A 144 -0.11 -10.12 0.46
N ILE A 145 -0.52 -8.94 0.00
CA ILE A 145 -1.84 -8.37 0.25
C ILE A 145 -2.48 -8.06 -1.10
N PRO A 146 -3.30 -8.98 -1.64
CA PRO A 146 -4.03 -8.75 -2.87
C PRO A 146 -5.19 -7.80 -2.65
N THR A 147 -5.38 -6.86 -3.57
CA THR A 147 -6.55 -5.99 -3.66
C THR A 147 -7.09 -6.05 -5.08
N SER A 148 -8.38 -6.31 -5.25
CA SER A 148 -9.00 -6.48 -6.57
C SER A 148 -10.16 -5.52 -6.76
N THR A 149 -10.34 -5.07 -8.01
CA THR A 149 -11.51 -4.31 -8.44
C THR A 149 -11.97 -4.78 -9.81
N VAL A 150 -13.24 -4.55 -10.10
CA VAL A 150 -13.85 -4.79 -11.40
C VAL A 150 -14.51 -3.51 -11.86
N VAL A 151 -14.21 -3.10 -13.08
CA VAL A 151 -14.74 -1.88 -13.68
C VAL A 151 -15.32 -2.25 -15.05
N TYR A 152 -16.47 -1.66 -15.37
CA TYR A 152 -17.10 -1.82 -16.67
C TYR A 152 -16.82 -0.58 -17.52
N LEU A 153 -16.53 -0.81 -18.80
CA LEU A 153 -16.49 0.27 -19.78
C LEU A 153 -17.89 0.87 -19.94
N PRO A 154 -18.00 2.20 -20.12
CA PRO A 154 -19.27 2.83 -20.42
C PRO A 154 -19.78 2.32 -21.78
N SER A 155 -20.98 1.73 -21.80
CA SER A 155 -21.66 1.34 -23.03
C SER A 155 -22.04 2.61 -23.81
N LEU A 156 -21.61 2.67 -25.08
CA LEU A 156 -22.02 3.68 -26.06
C LEU A 156 -23.51 3.58 -26.40
#